data_AF-A0A7V9W103-F1
#
_entry.id   AF-A0A7V9W103-F1
#
_cell.length_a   1.000
_cell.length_b   1.000
_cell.length_c   1.000
_cell.angle_alpha   90.00
_cell.angle_beta   90.00
_cell.angle_gamma   90.00
#
_symmetry.space_group_name_H-M   'P 1'
#
loop_
_entity.id
_entity.type
_entity.pdbx_description
1 polymer ?
#
loop_
_entity_poly.entity_id
_entity_poly.type
_entity_poly.pdbx_seq_one_letter_code
_entity_poly.pdbx_strand_id
1 'polypeptide(L)'
;MDHNSQELLRDLIEPLYRGKFWMQLTGIMLILSGILTALSIVGLLVAWIPIWAGWVLMQAAGAAGRVFDSGDPRDMKFTLGKLKTYFTIFGVLILIYLAIALIGMLFGAAGMMGMMGGYM
;
A
#
# COMPACT_ATOMS: atom_id res chain seq x y z
N MET A 1 -31.56 1.30 -8.96
CA MET A 1 -31.45 1.99 -7.66
C MET A 1 -32.32 3.21 -7.72
N ASP A 2 -33.01 3.52 -6.64
CA ASP A 2 -33.71 4.80 -6.50
C ASP A 2 -32.69 5.93 -6.31
N HIS A 3 -33.13 7.16 -6.59
CA HIS A 3 -32.27 8.34 -6.60
C HIS A 3 -31.55 8.58 -5.25
N ASN A 4 -32.24 8.32 -4.14
CA ASN A 4 -31.71 8.51 -2.79
C ASN A 4 -30.50 7.59 -2.52
N SER A 5 -30.59 6.32 -2.93
CA SER A 5 -29.46 5.37 -2.81
C SER A 5 -28.21 5.83 -3.57
N GLN A 6 -28.38 6.51 -4.72
CA GLN A 6 -27.24 7.01 -5.50
C GLN A 6 -26.60 8.23 -4.84
N GLU A 7 -27.40 9.16 -4.30
CA GLU A 7 -26.90 10.31 -3.55
C GLU A 7 -26.13 9.86 -2.30
N LEU A 8 -26.66 8.90 -1.55
CA LEU A 8 -25.97 8.31 -0.40
C LEU A 8 -24.61 7.71 -0.78
N LEU A 9 -24.52 7.00 -1.91
CA LEU A 9 -23.25 6.42 -2.37
C LEU A 9 -22.24 7.50 -2.78
N ARG A 10 -22.72 8.60 -3.37
CA ARG A 10 -21.88 9.75 -3.73
C ARG A 10 -21.32 10.43 -2.49
N ASP A 11 -22.15 10.67 -1.49
CA ASP A 11 -21.73 11.28 -0.22
C ASP A 11 -20.70 10.40 0.50
N LEU A 12 -20.91 9.08 0.51
CA LEU A 12 -19.99 8.13 1.14
C LEU A 12 -18.63 8.05 0.43
N ILE A 13 -18.58 8.17 -0.91
CA ILE A 13 -17.34 8.10 -1.67
C ILE A 13 -16.64 9.46 -1.79
N GLU A 14 -17.34 10.57 -1.53
CA GLU A 14 -16.82 11.93 -1.72
C GLU A 14 -15.41 12.15 -1.14
N PRO A 15 -15.09 11.69 0.09
CA PRO A 15 -13.74 11.88 0.64
C PRO A 15 -12.65 11.17 -0.18
N LEU A 16 -12.93 9.95 -0.65
CA LEU A 16 -12.02 9.19 -1.52
C LEU A 16 -11.92 9.84 -2.90
N TYR A 17 -13.03 10.36 -3.42
CA TYR A 17 -13.07 11.07 -4.69
C TYR A 17 -12.22 12.35 -4.66
N ARG A 18 -12.37 13.18 -3.63
CA ARG A 18 -11.54 14.37 -3.42
C ARG A 18 -10.07 14.02 -3.21
N GLY A 19 -9.79 12.87 -2.59
CA GLY A 19 -8.44 12.32 -2.40
C GLY A 19 -7.84 11.60 -3.61
N LYS A 20 -8.58 11.45 -4.72
CA LYS A 20 -8.18 10.65 -5.90
C LYS A 20 -6.81 11.03 -6.44
N PHE A 21 -6.51 12.32 -6.52
CA PHE A 21 -5.22 12.82 -6.99
C PHE A 21 -4.07 12.26 -6.15
N TRP A 22 -4.19 12.31 -4.82
CA TRP A 22 -3.17 11.80 -3.90
C TRP A 22 -3.02 10.29 -4.02
N MET A 23 -4.12 9.56 -4.14
CA MET A 23 -4.07 8.10 -4.35
C MET A 23 -3.32 7.74 -5.64
N GLN A 24 -3.58 8.46 -6.74
CA GLN A 24 -2.90 8.25 -8.01
C GLN A 24 -1.42 8.64 -7.93
N LEU A 25 -1.12 9.80 -7.36
CA LEU A 25 0.25 10.28 -7.17
C LEU A 25 1.06 9.29 -6.34
N THR A 26 0.54 8.86 -5.18
CA THR A 26 1.19 7.85 -4.34
C THR A 26 1.36 6.53 -5.08
N GLY A 27 0.37 6.09 -5.85
CA GLY A 27 0.46 4.87 -6.64
C GLY A 27 1.59 4.93 -7.69
N ILE A 28 1.70 6.04 -8.41
CA ILE A 28 2.78 6.28 -9.38
C ILE A 28 4.14 6.28 -8.67
N MET A 29 4.25 6.98 -7.53
CA MET A 29 5.49 7.04 -6.76
C MET A 29 5.93 5.66 -6.26
N LEU A 30 4.99 4.81 -5.84
CA LEU A 30 5.29 3.43 -5.43
C LEU A 30 5.81 2.58 -6.59
N ILE A 31 5.21 2.72 -7.78
CA ILE A 31 5.66 2.01 -8.97
C ILE A 31 7.07 2.46 -9.36
N LEU A 32 7.32 3.77 -9.40
CA LEU A 32 8.65 4.32 -9.70
C LEU A 32 9.71 3.87 -8.69
N SER A 33 9.39 3.95 -7.39
CA SER A 33 10.28 3.48 -6.33
C SER A 33 10.57 1.98 -6.45
N GLY A 34 9.57 1.18 -6.79
CA GLY A 34 9.75 -0.26 -7.04
C GLY A 34 10.67 -0.53 -8.24
N ILE A 35 10.48 0.18 -9.35
CA ILE A 35 11.35 0.06 -10.53
C ILE A 35 12.81 0.38 -10.20
N LEU A 36 13.07 1.47 -9.47
CA LEU A 36 14.42 1.83 -9.04
C LEU A 36 15.01 0.77 -8.10
N THR A 37 14.19 0.20 -7.21
CA THR A 37 14.62 -0.87 -6.29
C THR A 37 14.97 -2.15 -7.05
N ALA A 38 14.20 -2.47 -8.10
CA ALA A 38 14.39 -3.66 -8.94
C ALA A 38 15.74 -3.70 -9.69
N LEU A 39 16.47 -2.58 -9.76
CA LEU A 39 17.82 -2.53 -10.33
C LEU A 39 18.87 -3.32 -9.52
N SER A 40 18.55 -3.68 -8.28
CA SER A 40 19.39 -4.55 -7.46
C SER A 40 18.90 -6.01 -7.47
N ILE A 41 19.82 -6.98 -7.35
CA ILE A 41 19.46 -8.42 -7.31
C ILE A 41 18.48 -8.71 -6.16
N VAL A 42 18.75 -8.16 -4.97
CA VAL A 42 17.86 -8.30 -3.80
C VAL A 42 16.55 -7.56 -4.04
N GLY A 43 16.61 -6.36 -4.62
CA GLY A 43 15.43 -5.56 -4.89
C GLY A 43 14.52 -6.18 -5.95
N LEU A 44 15.02 -6.96 -6.90
CA LEU A 44 14.18 -7.70 -7.85
C LEU A 44 13.21 -8.65 -7.14
N LEU A 45 13.61 -9.23 -6.00
CA LEU A 45 12.78 -10.14 -5.20
C LEU A 45 11.72 -9.41 -4.36
N VAL A 46 11.88 -8.11 -4.09
CA VAL A 46 11.00 -7.36 -3.16
C VAL A 46 10.20 -6.28 -3.89
N ALA A 47 10.71 -5.73 -4.99
CA ALA A 47 10.14 -4.60 -5.72
C ALA A 47 8.75 -4.86 -6.32
N TRP A 48 8.39 -6.12 -6.56
CA TRP A 48 7.06 -6.47 -7.07
C TRP A 48 5.94 -6.08 -6.09
N ILE A 49 6.20 -6.05 -4.78
CA ILE A 49 5.20 -5.70 -3.77
C ILE A 49 4.78 -4.22 -3.84
N PRO A 50 5.69 -3.22 -3.78
CA PRO A 50 5.30 -1.81 -3.93
C PRO A 50 4.73 -1.50 -5.31
N ILE A 51 5.23 -2.13 -6.38
CA ILE A 51 4.66 -1.97 -7.74
C ILE A 51 3.19 -2.43 -7.75
N TRP A 52 2.91 -3.62 -7.19
CA TRP A 52 1.55 -4.16 -7.12
C TRP A 52 0.64 -3.29 -6.23
N ALA A 53 1.14 -2.82 -5.08
CA ALA A 53 0.40 -1.93 -4.20
C ALA A 53 0.02 -0.61 -4.90
N GLY A 54 0.96 0.00 -5.64
CA GLY A 54 0.71 1.22 -6.41
C GLY A 54 -0.37 1.03 -7.47
N TRP A 55 -0.30 -0.08 -8.22
CA TRP A 55 -1.33 -0.45 -9.21
C TRP A 55 -2.72 -0.64 -8.58
N VAL A 56 -2.79 -1.30 -7.41
CA VAL A 56 -4.05 -1.49 -6.67
C VAL A 56 -4.61 -0.16 -6.16
N LEU A 57 -3.77 0.75 -5.66
CA LEU A 57 -4.20 2.07 -5.19
C LEU A 57 -4.75 2.93 -6.32
N MET A 58 -4.11 2.89 -7.50
CA MET A 58 -4.60 3.56 -8.71
C MET A 58 -5.96 3.00 -9.16
N GLN A 59 -6.18 1.69 -9.07
CA GLN A 59 -7.48 1.08 -9.37
C GLN A 59 -8.57 1.55 -8.40
N ALA A 60 -8.25 1.65 -7.11
CA ALA A 60 -9.18 2.20 -6.12
C ALA A 60 -9.55 3.65 -6.46
N ALA A 61 -8.57 4.48 -6.82
CA ALA A 61 -8.79 5.88 -7.18
C ALA A 61 -9.66 6.04 -8.45
N GLY A 62 -9.42 5.21 -9.46
CA GLY A 62 -10.24 5.19 -10.68
C GLY A 62 -11.67 4.74 -10.43
N ALA A 63 -11.85 3.71 -9.60
CA ALA A 63 -13.17 3.21 -9.23
C ALA A 63 -13.96 4.19 -8.36
N ALA A 64 -13.30 4.89 -7.42
CA ALA A 64 -13.92 5.95 -6.62
C ALA A 64 -14.55 7.04 -7.50
N GLY A 65 -13.87 7.44 -8.59
CA GLY A 65 -14.43 8.34 -9.60
C GLY A 65 -15.71 7.81 -10.23
N ARG A 66 -15.72 6.55 -10.67
CA ARG A 66 -16.91 5.95 -11.27
C ARG A 66 -18.08 5.85 -10.30
N VAL A 67 -17.85 5.58 -9.01
CA VAL A 67 -18.92 5.58 -7.99
C VAL A 67 -19.52 6.97 -7.84
N PHE A 68 -18.67 8.02 -7.81
CA PHE A 68 -19.13 9.40 -7.73
C PHE A 68 -19.98 9.77 -8.96
N ASP A 69 -19.53 9.40 -10.16
CA ASP A 69 -20.23 9.73 -11.40
C ASP A 69 -21.53 8.91 -11.57
N SER A 70 -21.47 7.59 -11.37
CA SER A 70 -22.56 6.64 -11.71
C SER A 70 -23.45 6.21 -10.55
N GLY A 71 -22.99 6.35 -9.31
CA GLY A 71 -23.68 5.83 -8.13
C GLY A 71 -23.82 4.31 -8.09
N ASP A 72 -22.96 3.55 -8.79
CA ASP A 72 -23.05 2.07 -8.82
C ASP A 72 -22.46 1.43 -7.55
N PRO A 73 -23.26 0.69 -6.75
CA PRO A 73 -22.79 0.01 -5.53
C PRO A 73 -21.73 -1.07 -5.80
N ARG A 74 -21.66 -1.63 -7.01
CA ARG A 74 -20.63 -2.61 -7.39
C ARG A 74 -19.26 -1.96 -7.47
N ASP A 75 -19.19 -0.76 -8.03
CA ASP A 75 -17.96 0.02 -8.08
C ASP A 75 -17.54 0.50 -6.69
N MET A 76 -18.49 0.74 -5.77
CA MET A 76 -18.20 1.05 -4.36
C MET A 76 -17.51 -0.13 -3.68
N LYS A 77 -18.09 -1.33 -3.79
CA LYS A 77 -17.50 -2.55 -3.23
C LYS A 77 -16.12 -2.82 -3.83
N PHE A 78 -15.95 -2.60 -5.14
CA PHE A 78 -14.66 -2.75 -5.80
C PHE A 78 -13.62 -1.76 -5.27
N THR A 79 -13.99 -0.48 -5.13
CA THR A 79 -13.12 0.58 -4.60
C THR A 79 -12.61 0.24 -3.21
N LEU A 80 -13.53 -0.06 -2.29
CA LEU A 80 -13.19 -0.42 -0.91
C LEU A 80 -12.40 -1.72 -0.84
N GLY A 81 -12.72 -2.69 -1.71
CA GLY A 81 -11.96 -3.94 -1.83
C GLY A 81 -10.50 -3.69 -2.22
N LYS A 82 -10.24 -2.82 -3.18
CA LYS A 82 -8.88 -2.44 -3.59
C LYS A 82 -8.15 -1.67 -2.50
N LEU A 83 -8.84 -0.76 -1.80
CA LEU A 83 -8.25 -0.04 -0.67
C LEU A 83 -7.88 -1.00 0.47
N LYS A 84 -8.74 -1.98 0.78
CA LYS A 84 -8.41 -3.07 1.72
C LYS A 84 -7.17 -3.84 1.28
N THR A 85 -7.10 -4.24 0.01
CA THR A 85 -5.92 -4.93 -0.52
C THR A 85 -4.65 -4.10 -0.35
N TYR A 86 -4.69 -2.80 -0.69
CA TYR A 86 -3.57 -1.88 -0.50
C TYR A 86 -3.08 -1.85 0.95
N PHE A 87 -3.97 -1.62 1.92
CA PHE A 87 -3.59 -1.59 3.32
C PHE A 87 -3.14 -2.95 3.86
N THR A 88 -3.70 -4.05 3.34
CA THR A 88 -3.27 -5.40 3.71
C THR A 88 -1.83 -5.65 3.27
N ILE A 89 -1.45 -5.22 2.06
CA ILE A 89 -0.07 -5.30 1.56
C ILE A 89 0.88 -4.58 2.51
N PHE A 90 0.58 -3.32 2.83
CA PHE A 90 1.43 -2.52 3.71
C PHE A 90 1.47 -3.05 5.13
N GLY A 91 0.34 -3.49 5.67
CA GLY A 91 0.28 -4.10 6.99
C GLY A 91 1.19 -5.33 7.10
N VAL A 92 1.13 -6.23 6.12
CA VAL A 92 2.00 -7.42 6.07
C VAL A 92 3.47 -7.03 5.88
N LEU A 93 3.78 -6.09 4.98
CA LEU A 93 5.14 -5.60 4.79
C LEU A 93 5.74 -5.02 6.06
N ILE A 94 4.99 -4.19 6.78
CA ILE A 94 5.43 -3.58 8.04
C ILE A 94 5.75 -4.68 9.06
N LEU A 95 4.90 -5.70 9.18
CA LEU A 95 5.15 -6.83 10.07
C LEU A 95 6.44 -7.58 9.70
N ILE A 96 6.68 -7.82 8.41
CA ILE A 96 7.92 -8.46 7.94
C ILE A 96 9.15 -7.61 8.29
N TYR A 97 9.10 -6.30 8.03
CA TYR A 97 10.21 -5.40 8.35
C TYR A 97 10.47 -5.31 9.86
N LEU A 98 9.41 -5.28 10.68
CA LEU A 98 9.55 -5.32 12.14
C LEU A 98 10.19 -6.63 12.60
N ALA A 99 9.79 -7.77 12.04
CA ALA A 99 10.39 -9.06 12.37
C ALA A 99 11.90 -9.09 12.02
N ILE A 100 12.26 -8.63 10.82
CA ILE A 100 13.68 -8.54 10.38
C ILE A 100 14.46 -7.58 11.28
N ALA A 101 13.90 -6.42 11.62
CA ALA A 101 14.55 -5.44 12.47
C ALA A 101 14.80 -5.98 13.89
N LEU A 102 13.82 -6.68 14.49
CA LEU A 102 13.98 -7.30 15.80
C LEU A 102 15.05 -8.39 15.79
N ILE A 103 15.02 -9.26 14.78
CA ILE A 103 16.05 -10.30 14.59
C ILE A 103 17.43 -9.64 14.43
N GLY A 104 17.55 -8.67 13.52
CA GLY A 104 18.79 -7.93 13.27
C GLY A 104 19.33 -7.23 14.52
N MET A 105 18.47 -6.65 15.35
CA MET A 105 18.86 -6.04 16.62
C MET A 105 19.43 -7.07 17.60
N LEU A 106 18.79 -8.24 17.75
CA LEU A 106 19.28 -9.31 18.63
C LEU A 106 20.65 -9.84 18.18
N PHE A 107 20.79 -10.14 16.89
CA PHE A 107 22.06 -10.61 16.33
C PHE A 107 23.15 -9.53 16.36
N GLY A 108 22.80 -8.27 16.08
CA GLY A 108 23.72 -7.15 16.16
C GLY A 108 24.22 -6.88 17.58
N ALA A 109 23.33 -6.91 18.58
CA ALA A 109 23.69 -6.76 19.98
C ALA A 109 24.59 -7.91 20.46
N ALA A 110 24.27 -9.15 20.11
CA ALA A 110 25.09 -10.31 20.43
C ALA A 110 26.49 -10.23 19.77
N GLY A 111 26.55 -9.81 18.50
CA GLY A 111 27.82 -9.60 17.79
C GLY A 111 28.69 -8.53 18.44
N MET A 112 28.10 -7.39 18.84
CA MET A 112 28.83 -6.33 19.55
C MET A 112 29.35 -6.79 20.92
N MET A 113 28.55 -7.53 21.69
CA MET A 113 29.00 -8.09 22.97
C MET A 113 30.14 -9.11 22.81
N GLY A 114 30.07 -9.95 21.78
CA GLY A 114 31.15 -10.90 21.45
C GLY A 114 32.45 -10.20 21.05
N MET A 115 32.38 -9.11 20.28
CA MET A 115 33.56 -8.31 19.94
C MET A 115 34.15 -7.61 21.17
N MET A 116 33.34 -6.97 22.02
CA MET A 116 33.83 -6.31 23.24
C MET A 116 34.44 -7.29 24.26
N GLY A 117 33.91 -8.50 24.38
CA GLY A 117 34.46 -9.54 25.26
C GLY A 117 35.78 -10.16 24.78
N GLY A 118 36.15 -9.97 23.50
CA GLY A 118 37.41 -10.46 22.94
C GLY A 118 38.60 -9.50 23.11
N TYR A 119 38.38 -8.27 23.58
CA TYR A 119 39.42 -7.27 23.84
C TYR A 119 39.80 -7.14 25.33
N MET A 120 39.31 -8.03 26.19
CA MET A 120 39.60 -8.08 27.63
C MET A 120 40.44 -9.30 28.00
#